data_AF-A0A2G9Z3C0-F1
#
_entry.id   AF-A0A2G9Z3C0-F1
#
_cell.length_a   1.000
_cell.length_b   1.000
_cell.length_c   1.000
_cell.angle_alpha   90.00
_cell.angle_beta   90.00
_cell.angle_gamma   90.00
#
_symmetry.space_group_name_H-M   'P 1'
#
loop_
_entity.id
_entity.type
_entity.pdbx_description
1 polymer ?
#
loop_
_entity_poly.entity_id
_entity_poly.type
_entity_poly.pdbx_seq_one_letter_code
_entity_poly.pdbx_strand_id
1 'polypeptide(L)'
;MEIEKEIENIKERNRRVESDKGWEISWTRRLFIALVTYVVATCWLVIIQESLPLLKAVVPVAGYLLSTLSLPLIKKWWVDKYQV
;
A
#
# COMPACT_ATOMS: atom_id res chain seq x y z
N MET A 1 19.02 -29.19 20.30
CA MET A 1 19.22 -29.47 18.86
C MET A 1 17.95 -29.34 18.00
N GLU A 2 16.84 -30.07 18.22
CA GLU A 2 15.64 -29.88 17.37
C GLU A 2 14.95 -28.53 17.59
N ILE A 3 14.74 -28.13 18.85
CA ILE A 3 14.10 -26.86 19.20
C ILE A 3 14.92 -25.64 18.74
N GLU A 4 16.25 -25.70 18.82
CA GLU A 4 17.13 -24.62 18.33
C GLU A 4 17.01 -24.45 16.82
N LYS A 5 16.95 -25.56 16.09
CA LYS A 5 16.77 -25.57 14.64
C LYS A 5 15.40 -25.04 14.23
N GLU A 6 14.36 -25.38 14.99
CA GLU A 6 13.01 -24.85 14.77
C GLU A 6 12.93 -23.34 15.04
N ILE A 7 13.57 -22.87 16.11
CA ILE A 7 13.68 -21.43 16.41
C ILE A 7 14.40 -20.68 15.28
N GLU A 8 15.49 -21.24 14.76
CA GLU A 8 16.25 -20.63 13.68
C GLU A 8 15.44 -20.55 12.38
N ASN A 9 14.72 -21.62 12.04
CA ASN A 9 13.78 -21.63 10.91
C ASN A 9 12.66 -20.58 11.05
N ILE A 10 12.09 -20.44 12.25
CA ILE A 10 11.05 -19.43 12.53
C ILE A 10 11.62 -18.01 12.37
N LYS A 11 12.81 -17.74 12.92
CA LYS A 11 13.48 -16.43 12.78
C LYS A 11 13.77 -16.10 11.33
N GLU A 12 14.25 -17.06 10.55
CA GLU A 12 14.55 -16.84 9.14
C GLU A 12 13.29 -16.54 8.32
N ARG A 13 12.20 -17.27 8.58
CA ARG A 13 10.89 -17.00 7.96
C ARG A 13 10.36 -15.63 8.36
N ASN A 14 10.41 -15.28 9.65
CA ASN A 14 9.94 -14.00 10.14
C ASN A 14 10.73 -12.84 9.51
N ARG A 15 12.05 -12.97 9.36
CA ARG A 15 12.89 -11.98 8.68
C ARG A 15 12.43 -11.70 7.25
N ARG A 16 12.07 -12.75 6.49
CA ARG A 16 11.54 -12.62 5.13
C ARG A 16 10.20 -11.89 5.14
N VAL A 17 9.28 -12.32 6.00
CA VAL A 17 7.95 -11.71 6.15
C VAL A 17 8.03 -10.25 6.58
N GLU A 18 8.92 -9.89 7.49
CA GLU A 18 9.11 -8.51 7.96
C GLU A 18 9.72 -7.62 6.87
N SER A 19 10.64 -8.16 6.06
CA SER A 19 11.20 -7.44 4.92
C SER A 19 10.11 -7.14 3.87
N ASP A 20 9.27 -8.13 3.55
CA ASP A 20 8.13 -7.97 2.64
C ASP A 20 7.14 -6.93 3.18
N LYS A 21 6.73 -7.06 4.45
CA LYS A 21 5.85 -6.06 5.11
C LYS A 21 6.47 -4.66 5.10
N GLY A 22 7.78 -4.56 5.33
CA GLY A 22 8.52 -3.31 5.29
C GLY A 22 8.43 -2.66 3.91
N TRP A 23 8.62 -3.44 2.84
CA TRP A 23 8.42 -2.97 1.47
C TRP A 23 6.99 -2.50 1.23
N GLU A 24 5.99 -3.26 1.71
CA GLU A 24 4.59 -2.92 1.50
C GLU A 24 4.19 -1.60 2.19
N ILE A 25 4.76 -1.35 3.36
CA ILE A 25 4.49 -0.14 4.15
C ILE A 25 5.37 1.03 3.70
N SER A 26 6.45 0.76 2.95
CA SER A 26 7.43 1.76 2.55
C SER A 26 6.83 2.94 1.79
N TRP A 27 7.37 4.13 2.08
CA TRP A 27 7.07 5.35 1.33
C TRP A 27 7.51 5.26 -0.13
N THR A 28 8.57 4.50 -0.42
CA THR A 28 9.05 4.25 -1.77
C THR A 28 7.96 3.63 -2.65
N ARG A 29 7.30 2.56 -2.17
CA ARG A 29 6.21 1.92 -2.91
C ARG A 29 5.02 2.87 -3.09
N ARG A 30 4.64 3.60 -2.05
CA ARG A 30 3.51 4.54 -2.09
C ARG A 30 3.74 5.67 -3.10
N LEU A 31 4.95 6.26 -3.11
CA LEU A 31 5.30 7.33 -4.03
C LEU A 31 5.37 6.82 -5.47
N PHE A 32 5.94 5.64 -5.69
CA PHE A 32 6.01 5.01 -7.00
C PHE A 32 4.61 4.75 -7.58
N ILE A 33 3.71 4.13 -6.78
CA ILE A 33 2.33 3.89 -7.22
C ILE A 33 1.59 5.21 -7.46
N ALA A 34 1.71 6.19 -6.56
CA ALA A 34 1.11 7.51 -6.72
C ALA A 34 1.54 8.19 -8.04
N LEU A 35 2.83 8.14 -8.37
CA LEU A 35 3.36 8.70 -9.61
C LEU A 35 2.84 7.98 -10.85
N VAL A 36 2.87 6.64 -10.86
CA VAL A 36 2.35 5.84 -11.99
C VAL A 36 0.86 6.08 -12.18
N THR A 37 0.07 6.08 -11.10
CA THR A 37 -1.36 6.37 -11.15
C THR A 37 -1.63 7.77 -11.70
N TYR A 38 -0.86 8.78 -11.29
CA TYR A 38 -1.01 10.15 -11.79
C TYR A 38 -0.75 10.23 -13.30
N VAL A 39 0.34 9.62 -13.77
CA VAL A 39 0.72 9.62 -15.19
C VAL A 39 -0.33 8.91 -16.03
N VAL A 40 -0.75 7.70 -15.63
CA VAL A 40 -1.76 6.92 -16.36
C VAL A 40 -3.10 7.65 -16.41
N ALA A 41 -3.57 8.20 -15.28
CA ALA A 41 -4.81 8.96 -15.23
C ALA A 41 -4.73 10.22 -16.09
N THR A 42 -3.61 10.94 -16.06
CA THR A 42 -3.38 12.13 -16.89
C THR A 42 -3.45 11.77 -18.38
N CYS A 43 -2.72 10.73 -18.81
CA CYS A 43 -2.73 10.26 -20.20
C CYS A 43 -4.16 9.93 -20.66
N TRP A 44 -4.92 9.20 -19.85
CA TRP A 44 -6.30 8.86 -20.16
C TRP A 44 -7.20 10.09 -20.28
N LEU A 45 -7.11 11.03 -19.33
CA LEU A 45 -7.93 12.24 -19.33
C LEU A 45 -7.63 13.15 -20.52
N VAL A 46 -6.37 13.18 -20.99
CA VAL A 46 -5.98 13.89 -22.22
C VAL A 46 -6.58 13.21 -23.45
N ILE A 47 -6.57 11.87 -23.53
CA ILE A 47 -7.13 11.11 -24.66
C ILE A 47 -8.61 11.41 -24.86
N ILE A 48 -9.38 11.52 -23.78
CA ILE A 48 -10.82 11.82 -23.84
C ILE A 48 -11.13 13.32 -23.96
N GLN A 49 -10.12 14.17 -24.13
CA GLN A 49 -10.24 15.63 -24.24
C GLN A 49 -10.98 16.27 -23.05
N GLU A 50 -10.69 15.78 -21.84
CA GLU A 50 -11.24 16.38 -20.63
C GLU A 50 -10.69 17.80 -20.42
N SER A 51 -11.52 18.66 -19.83
CA SER A 51 -11.24 20.09 -19.61
C SER A 51 -10.06 20.39 -18.69
N LEU A 52 -9.83 19.55 -17.66
CA LEU A 52 -8.82 19.77 -16.61
C LEU A 52 -8.09 18.46 -16.25
N PRO A 53 -7.35 17.85 -17.19
CA PRO A 53 -6.83 16.49 -17.04
C PRO A 53 -5.80 16.38 -15.90
N LEU A 54 -4.92 17.37 -15.75
CA LEU A 54 -3.90 17.39 -14.68
C LEU A 54 -4.54 17.50 -13.29
N LEU A 55 -5.54 18.38 -13.13
CA LEU A 55 -6.24 18.55 -11.86
C LEU A 55 -7.06 17.30 -11.52
N LYS A 56 -7.80 16.76 -12.49
CA LYS A 56 -8.66 15.59 -12.29
C LYS A 56 -7.84 14.30 -12.08
N ALA A 57 -6.62 14.21 -12.60
CA ALA A 57 -5.70 13.10 -12.33
C ALA A 57 -5.25 13.02 -10.87
N VAL A 58 -5.40 14.08 -10.08
CA VAL A 58 -5.14 14.06 -8.63
C VAL A 58 -6.14 13.16 -7.90
N VAL A 59 -7.38 13.04 -8.40
CA VAL A 59 -8.45 12.25 -7.76
C VAL A 59 -8.06 10.79 -7.50
N PRO A 60 -7.62 9.99 -8.50
CA PRO A 60 -7.21 8.62 -8.26
C PRO A 60 -5.97 8.49 -7.36
N VAL A 61 -5.04 9.44 -7.43
CA VAL A 61 -3.86 9.47 -6.56
C VAL A 61 -4.25 9.72 -5.10
N ALA A 62 -5.11 10.71 -4.87
CA ALA A 62 -5.64 11.02 -3.56
C ALA A 62 -6.46 9.84 -3.01
N GLY A 63 -7.29 9.21 -3.82
CA GLY A 63 -8.03 8.00 -3.45
C GLY A 63 -7.10 6.86 -3.02
N TYR A 64 -6.05 6.59 -3.78
CA TYR A 64 -5.04 5.61 -3.41
C TYR A 64 -4.36 5.97 -2.07
N LEU A 65 -3.84 7.19 -1.92
CA LEU A 65 -3.17 7.61 -0.70
C LEU A 65 -4.10 7.55 0.53
N LEU A 66 -5.33 8.04 0.39
CA LEU A 66 -6.35 7.95 1.43
C LEU A 66 -6.63 6.50 1.84
N SER A 67 -6.73 5.57 0.88
CA SER A 67 -6.90 4.15 1.20
C SER A 67 -5.71 3.59 1.98
N THR A 68 -4.46 3.93 1.61
CA THR A 68 -3.26 3.46 2.32
C THR A 68 -3.17 3.98 3.76
N LEU A 69 -3.75 5.15 4.04
CA LEU A 69 -3.76 5.77 5.37
C LEU A 69 -4.97 5.37 6.22
N SER A 70 -6.14 5.25 5.61
CA SER A 70 -7.40 4.97 6.32
C SER A 70 -7.59 3.49 6.63
N LEU A 71 -7.25 2.58 5.71
CA LEU A 71 -7.51 1.15 5.87
C LEU A 71 -6.82 0.53 7.10
N PRO A 72 -5.58 0.90 7.49
CA PRO A 72 -4.99 0.39 8.73
C PRO A 72 -5.78 0.80 9.98
N LEU A 73 -6.32 2.02 10.01
CA LEU A 73 -7.14 2.52 11.13
C LEU A 73 -8.49 1.79 11.18
N ILE A 74 -9.16 1.66 10.03
CA ILE A 74 -10.42 0.93 9.90
C ILE A 74 -10.23 -0.53 10.29
N LYS A 75 -9.13 -1.16 9.84
CA LYS A 75 -8.78 -2.54 10.21
C LYS A 75 -8.61 -2.67 11.71
N LYS A 76 -7.84 -1.78 12.35
CA LYS A 76 -7.62 -1.81 13.81
C LYS A 76 -8.95 -1.74 14.56
N TRP A 77 -9.80 -0.77 14.21
CA TRP A 77 -11.13 -0.62 14.81
C TRP A 77 -12.02 -1.86 14.63
N TRP A 78 -11.99 -2.47 13.44
CA TRP A 78 -12.79 -3.66 13.17
C TRP A 78 -12.31 -4.89 13.96
N VAL A 79 -11.00 -5.10 14.04
CA VAL A 79 -10.40 -6.19 14.84
C VAL A 79 -10.77 -6.04 16.31
N ASP A 80 -10.59 -4.84 16.88
CA ASP A 80 -10.90 -4.56 18.29
C ASP A 80 -12.38 -4.81 18.63
N LYS A 81 -13.29 -4.67 17.65
CA LYS A 81 -14.74 -4.80 17.85
C LYS A 81 -15.28 -6.21 17.57
N TYR A 82 -14.66 -6.98 16.68
CA TYR A 82 -15.25 -8.22 16.15
C TYR A 82 -14.35 -9.46 16.25
N GLN A 83 -13.05 -9.33 16.50
CA GLN A 83 -12.19 -10.48 16.80
C GLN A 83 -12.03 -10.62 18.32
N VAL A 84 -12.74 -11.61 18.89
CA VAL A 84 -12.44 -12.20 20.20
C VAL A 84 -11.16 -13.04 20.09
#